data_AF-A0A7K9C0F8-F1
#
_entry.id   AF-A0A7K9C0F8-F1
#
_cell.length_a   1.000
_cell.length_b   1.000
_cell.length_c   1.000
_cell.angle_alpha   90.00
_cell.angle_beta   90.00
_cell.angle_gamma   90.00
#
_symmetry.space_group_name_H-M   'P 1'
#
loop_
_entity.id
_entity.type
_entity.pdbx_description
1 polymer ?
#
loop_
_entity_poly.entity_id
_entity_poly.type
_entity_poly.pdbx_seq_one_letter_code
_entity_poly.pdbx_strand_id
1 'polypeptide(L)'
;VCYRRNGHNEMDEPMFTQPLMYKQIRKQKPVLQKYAELLISQGVVNQPEYEEEIAKYDKICEEAHARSKDEKILHIKHWLDSPWPGFFTLDGQPRSMSCPSTGLNEEDLTHIGQVASSVPVEDFTIHGGLSRILKTRGELVKQRTVDWALAEYMAFGSLLKEGIHIRLSGQDVERGTF
;
A
#
# COMPACT_ATOMS: atom_id res chain seq x y z
N VAL A 1 18.95 10.28 -18.34
CA VAL A 1 20.17 10.85 -17.71
C VAL A 1 19.99 12.36 -17.59
N CYS A 2 20.30 12.98 -16.45
CA CYS A 2 20.11 14.41 -16.19
C CYS A 2 21.33 15.00 -15.43
N TYR A 3 21.26 16.28 -15.02
CA TYR A 3 22.27 16.94 -14.21
C TYR A 3 21.61 17.71 -13.05
N ARG A 4 22.36 17.95 -11.96
CA ARG A 4 21.93 18.79 -10.84
C ARG A 4 22.51 20.19 -11.00
N ARG A 5 21.64 21.20 -11.10
CA ARG A 5 22.07 22.58 -11.38
C ARG A 5 22.82 23.22 -10.21
N ASN A 6 22.34 22.99 -8.98
CA ASN A 6 22.92 23.50 -7.74
C ASN A 6 23.68 22.38 -6.98
N GLY A 7 24.22 22.70 -5.81
CA GLY A 7 24.86 21.74 -4.89
C GLY A 7 23.90 20.69 -4.34
N HIS A 8 24.33 19.95 -3.30
CA HIS A 8 23.45 18.94 -2.68
C HIS A 8 22.17 19.55 -2.12
N ASN A 9 22.29 20.78 -1.63
CA ASN A 9 21.21 21.72 -1.42
C ASN A 9 21.55 23.02 -2.17
N GLU A 10 20.62 23.97 -2.21
CA GLU A 10 20.73 25.22 -2.97
C GLU A 10 21.84 26.16 -2.44
N MET A 11 22.26 25.98 -1.18
CA MET A 11 23.29 26.80 -0.53
C MET A 11 24.69 26.18 -0.54
N ASP A 12 24.79 24.91 -0.96
CA ASP A 12 26.03 24.16 -1.06
C ASP A 12 26.82 24.56 -2.32
N GLU A 13 28.14 24.70 -2.20
CA GLU A 13 29.03 25.06 -3.31
C GLU A 13 29.73 23.81 -3.86
N PRO A 14 29.20 23.23 -4.96
CA PRO A 14 29.69 21.95 -5.47
C PRO A 14 31.02 22.04 -6.22
N MET A 15 31.51 23.25 -6.55
CA MET A 15 32.78 23.41 -7.23
C MET A 15 33.99 23.01 -6.38
N PHE A 16 33.85 22.92 -5.05
CA PHE A 16 34.94 22.46 -4.18
C PHE A 16 35.38 21.04 -4.47
N THR A 17 34.45 20.16 -4.85
CA THR A 17 34.74 18.74 -5.11
C THR A 17 34.57 18.35 -6.57
N GLN A 18 33.68 19.03 -7.32
CA GLN A 18 33.36 18.68 -8.71
C GLN A 18 33.48 19.86 -9.69
N PRO A 19 34.64 20.54 -9.77
CA PRO A 19 34.79 21.79 -10.52
C PRO A 19 34.62 21.64 -12.03
N LEU A 20 35.11 20.55 -12.64
CA LEU A 20 35.03 20.34 -14.09
C LEU A 20 33.59 20.10 -14.56
N MET A 21 32.85 19.27 -13.82
CA MET A 21 31.45 18.98 -14.10
C MET A 21 30.60 20.25 -13.98
N TYR A 22 30.75 21.01 -12.89
CA TYR A 22 29.95 22.23 -12.71
C TYR A 22 30.34 23.38 -13.64
N LYS A 23 31.59 23.44 -14.13
CA LYS A 23 31.97 24.34 -15.24
C LYS A 23 31.20 24.02 -16.53
N GLN A 24 30.93 22.76 -16.81
CA GLN A 24 30.11 22.36 -17.97
C GLN A 24 28.62 22.66 -17.71
N ILE A 25 28.11 22.29 -16.53
CA ILE A 25 26.71 22.53 -16.15
C ILE A 25 26.35 24.02 -16.21
N ARG A 26 27.21 24.92 -15.70
CA ARG A 26 26.96 26.37 -15.74
C ARG A 26 26.86 26.95 -17.16
N LYS A 27 27.46 26.30 -18.17
CA LYS A 27 27.36 26.70 -19.58
C LYS A 27 26.10 26.16 -20.27
N GLN A 28 25.40 25.19 -19.67
CA GLN A 28 24.20 24.61 -20.26
C GLN A 28 23.01 25.54 -20.09
N LYS A 29 22.30 25.83 -21.20
CA LYS A 29 20.97 26.44 -21.11
C LYS A 29 20.02 25.52 -20.31
N PRO A 30 19.10 26.08 -19.51
CA PRO A 30 18.08 25.32 -18.80
C PRO A 30 17.27 24.43 -19.75
N VAL A 31 16.86 23.24 -19.29
CA VAL A 31 16.13 22.28 -20.12
C VAL A 31 14.81 22.86 -20.64
N LEU A 32 14.07 23.59 -19.80
CA LEU A 32 12.83 24.27 -20.19
C LEU A 32 13.06 25.23 -21.37
N GLN A 33 14.08 26.07 -21.28
CA GLN A 33 14.41 27.02 -22.33
C GLN A 33 14.83 26.33 -23.64
N LYS A 34 15.63 25.25 -23.57
CA LYS A 34 16.01 24.47 -24.75
C LYS A 34 14.80 23.87 -25.45
N TYR A 35 13.83 23.36 -24.67
CA TYR A 35 12.62 22.76 -25.22
C TYR A 35 11.68 23.82 -25.79
N ALA A 36 11.54 24.97 -25.14
CA ALA A 36 10.79 26.10 -25.66
C ALA A 36 11.36 26.62 -26.99
N GLU A 37 12.68 26.84 -27.07
CA GLU A 37 13.37 27.24 -28.31
C GLU A 37 13.10 26.24 -29.45
N LEU A 38 13.08 24.94 -29.16
CA LEU A 38 12.75 23.89 -30.14
C LEU A 38 11.31 23.99 -30.62
N LEU A 39 10.33 24.12 -29.72
CA LEU A 39 8.91 24.20 -30.08
C LEU A 39 8.58 25.46 -30.90
N ILE A 40 9.23 26.58 -30.55
CA ILE A 40 9.11 27.84 -31.31
C ILE A 40 9.71 27.67 -32.71
N SER A 41 10.88 27.03 -32.81
CA SER A 41 11.52 26.77 -34.11
C SER A 41 10.67 25.86 -35.02
N GLN A 42 9.85 24.98 -34.42
CA GLN A 42 8.94 24.09 -35.13
C GLN A 42 7.57 24.74 -35.41
N GLY A 43 7.33 25.96 -34.92
CA GLY A 43 6.06 26.67 -35.09
C GLY A 43 4.90 26.05 -34.31
N VAL A 44 5.17 25.18 -33.33
CA VAL A 44 4.14 24.53 -32.50
C VAL A 44 3.59 25.48 -31.44
N VAL A 45 4.45 26.36 -30.93
CA VAL A 45 4.14 27.36 -29.89
C VAL A 45 4.77 28.68 -30.32
N ASN A 46 4.10 29.80 -30.05
CA ASN A 46 4.67 31.12 -30.31
C ASN A 46 5.35 31.71 -29.05
N GLN A 47 6.24 32.69 -29.25
CA GLN A 47 6.94 33.35 -28.14
C GLN A 47 5.98 33.93 -27.07
N PRO A 48 4.87 34.63 -27.42
CA PRO A 48 3.98 35.18 -26.41
C PRO A 48 3.23 34.10 -25.60
N GLU A 49 2.82 32.98 -26.20
CA GLU A 49 2.21 31.85 -25.47
C GLU A 49 3.15 31.26 -24.41
N TYR A 50 4.44 31.13 -24.75
CA TYR A 50 5.45 30.65 -23.80
C TYR A 50 5.61 31.60 -22.61
N GLU A 51 5.66 32.91 -22.87
CA GLU A 51 5.77 33.93 -21.81
C GLU A 51 4.52 34.00 -20.95
N GLU A 52 3.33 33.85 -21.54
CA GLU A 52 2.06 33.80 -20.83
C GLU A 52 1.97 32.61 -19.88
N GLU A 53 2.37 31.41 -20.31
CA GLU A 53 2.28 30.21 -19.47
C GLU A 53 3.29 30.27 -18.30
N ILE A 54 4.46 30.88 -18.48
CA ILE A 54 5.40 31.14 -17.38
C ILE A 54 4.75 32.10 -16.37
N ALA A 55 4.22 33.24 -16.83
CA ALA A 55 3.61 34.23 -15.96
C ALA A 55 2.43 33.65 -15.17
N LYS A 56 1.64 32.78 -15.81
CA LYS A 56 0.54 32.07 -15.18
C LYS A 56 1.02 31.09 -14.09
N TYR A 57 2.09 30.33 -14.34
CA TYR A 57 2.64 29.42 -13.34
C TYR A 57 3.25 30.18 -12.14
N ASP A 58 3.97 31.28 -12.40
CA ASP A 58 4.50 32.14 -11.35
C ASP A 58 3.37 32.73 -10.50
N LYS A 59 2.29 33.19 -11.14
CA LYS A 59 1.09 33.68 -10.45
C LYS A 59 0.46 32.61 -9.54
N ILE A 60 0.38 31.35 -9.97
CA ILE A 60 -0.11 30.25 -9.12
C ILE A 60 0.77 30.11 -7.87
N CYS A 61 2.11 30.17 -8.03
CA CYS A 61 3.05 30.08 -6.93
C CYS A 61 2.90 31.26 -5.96
N GLU A 62 2.77 32.48 -6.48
CA GLU A 62 2.58 33.70 -5.68
C GLU A 62 1.26 33.69 -4.91
N GLU A 63 0.15 33.31 -5.57
CA GLU A 63 -1.16 33.19 -4.93
C GLU A 63 -1.18 32.11 -3.85
N ALA A 64 -0.50 30.98 -4.08
CA ALA A 64 -0.32 29.95 -3.06
C ALA A 64 0.49 30.46 -1.86
N HIS A 65 1.58 31.19 -2.10
CA HIS A 65 2.41 31.80 -1.05
C HIS A 65 1.67 32.89 -0.27
N ALA A 66 0.80 33.66 -0.93
CA ALA A 66 -0.06 34.63 -0.26
C ALA A 66 -1.07 33.92 0.64
N ARG A 67 -1.78 32.90 0.12
CA ARG A 67 -2.77 32.12 0.87
C ARG A 67 -2.17 31.40 2.07
N SER A 68 -0.93 30.91 1.98
CA SER A 68 -0.28 30.23 3.10
C SER A 68 -0.10 31.10 4.35
N LYS A 69 -0.19 32.44 4.22
CA LYS A 69 -0.13 33.35 5.37
C LYS A 69 -1.44 33.38 6.17
N ASP A 70 -2.56 33.08 5.51
CA ASP A 70 -3.90 33.10 6.10
C ASP A 70 -4.30 31.73 6.67
N GLU A 71 -3.66 30.65 6.21
CA GLU A 71 -3.84 29.30 6.72
C GLU A 71 -3.17 29.12 8.10
N LYS A 72 -3.95 29.37 9.17
CA LYS A 72 -3.50 29.20 10.56
C LYS A 72 -3.60 27.77 11.08
N ILE A 73 -4.33 26.90 10.38
CA ILE A 73 -4.59 25.53 10.79
C ILE A 73 -3.86 24.60 9.83
N LEU A 74 -2.77 24.00 10.31
CA LEU A 74 -2.10 22.91 9.62
C LEU A 74 -2.97 21.65 9.74
N HIS A 75 -3.66 21.29 8.67
CA HIS A 75 -4.31 19.99 8.58
C HIS A 75 -3.24 18.91 8.36
N ILE A 76 -2.59 18.49 9.46
CA ILE A 76 -1.73 17.31 9.47
C ILE A 76 -2.64 16.08 9.41
N LYS A 77 -3.25 15.83 8.25
CA LYS A 77 -3.74 14.49 7.95
C LYS A 77 -2.47 13.69 7.67
N HIS A 78 -2.08 12.83 8.62
CA HIS A 78 -1.06 11.83 8.34
C HIS A 78 -1.50 11.08 7.09
N TRP A 79 -0.78 11.27 5.99
CA TRP A 79 -1.06 10.65 4.69
C TRP A 79 -1.01 9.10 4.74
N LEU A 80 -0.61 8.56 5.90
CA LEU A 80 -0.45 7.16 6.22
C LEU A 80 -1.63 6.57 6.99
N ASP A 81 -2.49 7.40 7.58
CA ASP A 81 -3.65 6.89 8.28
C ASP A 81 -4.74 6.62 7.26
N SER A 82 -4.70 5.42 6.68
CA SER A 82 -5.94 4.78 6.24
C SER A 82 -6.93 4.98 7.38
N PRO A 83 -8.14 5.49 7.15
CA PRO A 83 -9.10 5.63 8.24
C PRO A 83 -9.36 4.20 8.75
N TRP A 84 -9.08 3.94 10.03
CA TRP A 84 -9.48 2.71 10.71
C TRP A 84 -10.81 3.00 11.39
N PRO A 85 -11.94 2.98 10.64
CA PRO A 85 -13.23 3.30 11.22
C PRO A 85 -13.54 2.31 12.35
N GLY A 86 -13.86 2.85 13.52
CA GLY A 86 -14.21 2.04 14.69
C GLY A 86 -13.05 1.59 15.57
N PHE A 87 -11.79 1.85 15.21
CA PHE A 87 -10.63 1.54 16.06
C PHE A 87 -10.27 2.69 17.02
N PHE A 88 -10.34 3.93 16.54
CA PHE A 88 -10.07 5.13 17.32
C PHE A 88 -11.37 5.87 17.71
N THR A 89 -11.34 6.60 18.81
CA THR A 89 -12.37 7.59 19.18
C THR A 89 -12.23 8.84 18.30
N LEU A 90 -13.23 9.73 18.35
CA LEU A 90 -13.17 11.03 17.65
C LEU A 90 -11.96 11.88 18.11
N ASP A 91 -11.49 11.64 19.34
CA ASP A 91 -10.32 12.30 19.94
C ASP A 91 -8.99 11.59 19.61
N GLY A 92 -8.99 10.57 18.74
CA GLY A 92 -7.79 9.84 18.31
C GLY A 92 -7.24 8.84 19.34
N GLN A 93 -7.97 8.57 20.42
CA GLN A 93 -7.58 7.56 21.41
C GLN A 93 -8.03 6.16 20.96
N PRO A 94 -7.27 5.09 21.24
CA PRO A 94 -7.74 3.74 20.99
C PRO A 94 -9.01 3.48 21.80
N ARG A 95 -10.04 2.88 21.20
CA ARG A 95 -11.22 2.46 21.94
C ARG A 95 -10.83 1.42 23.00
N SER A 96 -11.52 1.45 24.15
CA SER A 96 -11.30 0.50 25.25
C SER A 96 -11.33 -0.94 24.74
N MET A 97 -10.33 -1.74 25.10
CA MET A 97 -10.25 -3.13 24.70
C MET A 97 -11.31 -3.95 25.45
N SER A 98 -12.41 -4.28 24.77
CA SER A 98 -13.34 -5.30 25.22
C SER A 98 -13.07 -6.62 24.50
N CYS A 99 -13.33 -7.74 25.17
CA CYS A 99 -13.33 -9.06 24.54
C CYS A 99 -14.77 -9.35 24.07
N PRO A 100 -15.12 -9.18 22.78
CA PRO A 100 -16.43 -9.56 22.28
C PRO A 100 -16.59 -11.08 22.34
N SER A 101 -17.84 -11.55 22.36
CA SER A 101 -18.12 -12.98 22.22
C SER A 101 -17.67 -13.47 20.85
N THR A 102 -16.74 -14.42 20.82
CA THR A 102 -16.22 -15.06 19.60
C THR A 102 -16.83 -16.43 19.34
N GLY A 103 -17.88 -16.79 20.08
CA GLY A 103 -18.59 -18.06 19.91
C GLY A 103 -19.27 -18.15 18.54
N LEU A 104 -19.11 -19.30 17.88
CA LEU A 104 -19.69 -19.60 16.57
C LEU A 104 -20.80 -20.64 16.69
N ASN A 105 -21.74 -20.63 15.74
CA ASN A 105 -22.78 -21.65 15.67
C ASN A 105 -22.19 -22.99 15.23
N GLU A 106 -22.76 -24.10 15.71
CA GLU A 106 -22.30 -25.45 15.37
C GLU A 106 -22.43 -25.73 13.85
N GLU A 107 -23.42 -25.14 13.19
CA GLU A 107 -23.60 -25.23 11.73
C GLU A 107 -22.42 -24.64 10.97
N ASP A 108 -21.90 -23.50 11.43
CA ASP A 108 -20.76 -22.82 10.81
C ASP A 108 -19.48 -23.63 10.99
N LEU A 109 -19.26 -24.17 12.20
CA LEU A 109 -18.14 -25.05 12.50
C LEU A 109 -18.18 -26.32 11.66
N THR A 110 -19.37 -26.92 11.52
CA THR A 110 -19.58 -28.13 10.72
C THR A 110 -19.31 -27.86 9.24
N HIS A 111 -19.81 -26.74 8.72
CA HIS A 111 -19.57 -26.35 7.33
C HIS A 111 -18.08 -26.13 7.04
N ILE A 112 -17.38 -25.34 7.86
CA ILE A 112 -15.95 -25.08 7.69
C ILE A 112 -15.13 -26.37 7.82
N GLY A 113 -15.46 -27.21 8.81
CA GLY A 113 -14.81 -28.50 9.00
C GLY A 113 -15.00 -29.46 7.83
N GLN A 114 -16.19 -29.47 7.21
CA GLN A 114 -16.45 -30.25 5.99
C GLN A 114 -15.63 -29.74 4.80
N VAL A 115 -15.58 -28.41 4.61
CA VAL A 115 -14.78 -27.79 3.54
C VAL A 115 -13.29 -28.09 3.74
N ALA A 116 -12.78 -27.95 4.98
CA ALA A 116 -11.38 -28.27 5.33
C ALA A 116 -11.01 -29.75 5.19
N SER A 117 -12.02 -30.63 5.11
CA SER A 117 -11.87 -32.08 4.90
C SER A 117 -12.16 -32.51 3.46
N SER A 118 -12.57 -31.57 2.59
CA SER A 118 -12.94 -31.82 1.20
C SER A 118 -11.78 -31.56 0.23
N VAL A 119 -11.90 -32.09 -0.98
CA VAL A 119 -10.96 -31.81 -2.07
C VAL A 119 -11.59 -30.75 -2.99
N PRO A 120 -10.87 -29.67 -3.31
CA PRO A 120 -11.47 -28.49 -3.95
C PRO A 120 -11.88 -28.66 -5.42
N VAL A 121 -11.41 -29.70 -6.12
CA VAL A 121 -11.64 -29.87 -7.57
C VAL A 121 -12.06 -31.31 -7.87
N GLU A 122 -13.14 -31.46 -8.65
CA GLU A 122 -13.53 -32.75 -9.23
C GLU A 122 -12.38 -33.24 -10.13
N ASP A 123 -11.93 -34.49 -9.95
CA ASP A 123 -10.75 -35.11 -10.61
C ASP A 123 -9.36 -34.72 -10.08
N PHE A 124 -9.24 -34.13 -8.89
CA PHE A 124 -7.93 -33.92 -8.29
C PHE A 124 -7.36 -35.18 -7.62
N THR A 125 -6.20 -35.66 -8.10
CA THR A 125 -5.53 -36.83 -7.53
C THR A 125 -4.75 -36.46 -6.27
N ILE A 126 -5.27 -36.85 -5.10
CA ILE A 126 -4.63 -36.60 -3.80
C ILE A 126 -3.57 -37.66 -3.45
N HIS A 127 -2.51 -37.24 -2.77
CA HIS A 127 -1.53 -38.16 -2.19
C HIS A 127 -2.19 -39.04 -1.10
N GLY A 128 -1.87 -40.34 -1.06
CA GLY A 128 -2.51 -41.29 -0.13
C GLY A 128 -2.37 -40.91 1.34
N GLY A 129 -1.23 -40.32 1.73
CA GLY A 129 -1.02 -39.78 3.07
C GLY A 129 -1.97 -38.62 3.43
N LEU A 130 -2.29 -37.76 2.46
CA LEU A 130 -3.21 -36.64 2.65
C LEU A 130 -4.67 -37.11 2.71
N SER A 131 -5.03 -38.14 1.93
CA SER A 131 -6.36 -38.76 2.00
C SER A 131 -6.70 -39.23 3.42
N ARG A 132 -5.72 -39.78 4.14
CA ARG A 132 -5.89 -40.17 5.54
C ARG A 132 -6.18 -38.97 6.43
N ILE A 133 -5.40 -37.89 6.29
CA ILE A 133 -5.56 -36.66 7.09
C ILE A 133 -6.95 -36.04 6.86
N LEU A 134 -7.39 -35.92 5.60
CA LEU A 134 -8.70 -35.37 5.26
C LEU A 134 -9.86 -36.21 5.84
N LYS A 135 -9.75 -37.54 5.78
CA LYS A 135 -10.74 -38.44 6.41
C LYS A 135 -10.77 -38.27 7.93
N THR A 136 -9.60 -38.20 8.58
CA THR A 136 -9.50 -37.98 10.02
C THR A 136 -10.13 -36.64 10.43
N ARG A 137 -9.88 -35.56 9.69
CA ARG A 137 -10.56 -34.26 9.95
C ARG A 137 -12.08 -34.38 9.86
N GLY A 138 -12.59 -35.09 8.86
CA GLY A 138 -14.03 -35.34 8.71
C GLY A 138 -14.63 -36.18 9.85
N GLU A 139 -13.87 -37.13 10.41
CA GLU A 139 -14.25 -37.91 11.59
C GLU A 139 -14.26 -37.06 12.86
N LEU A 140 -13.24 -36.22 13.06
CA LEU A 140 -13.15 -35.29 14.19
C LEU A 140 -14.37 -34.35 14.25
N VAL A 141 -14.74 -33.75 13.11
CA VAL A 141 -15.94 -32.91 13.00
C VAL A 141 -17.20 -33.68 13.41
N LYS A 142 -17.37 -34.93 12.97
CA LYS A 142 -18.52 -35.77 13.34
C LYS A 142 -18.54 -36.16 14.82
N GLN A 143 -17.37 -36.39 15.40
CA GLN A 143 -17.21 -36.75 16.82
C GLN A 143 -17.28 -35.54 17.76
N ARG A 144 -17.46 -34.33 17.23
CA ARG A 144 -17.42 -33.06 17.98
C ARG A 144 -16.10 -32.90 18.75
N THR A 145 -15.01 -33.37 18.16
CA THR A 145 -13.65 -33.21 18.66
C THR A 145 -12.86 -32.38 17.66
N VAL A 146 -11.94 -31.56 18.15
CA VAL A 146 -11.11 -30.70 17.30
C VAL A 146 -9.65 -30.83 17.71
N ASP A 147 -8.77 -30.94 16.72
CA ASP A 147 -7.34 -30.77 16.90
C ASP A 147 -6.93 -29.33 16.61
N TRP A 148 -5.66 -29.00 16.82
CA TRP A 148 -5.16 -27.63 16.66
C TRP A 148 -5.35 -27.10 15.24
N ALA A 149 -5.02 -27.92 14.24
CA ALA A 149 -5.13 -27.54 12.84
C ALA A 149 -6.59 -27.29 12.44
N LEU A 150 -7.52 -28.16 12.85
CA LEU A 150 -8.93 -27.98 12.56
C LEU A 150 -9.52 -26.74 13.25
N ALA A 151 -9.11 -26.46 14.49
CA ALA A 151 -9.50 -25.23 15.19
C ALA A 151 -8.99 -23.96 14.48
N GLU A 152 -7.76 -23.99 13.95
CA GLU A 152 -7.20 -22.90 13.16
C GLU A 152 -7.99 -22.68 11.86
N TYR A 153 -8.34 -23.76 11.13
CA TYR A 153 -9.22 -23.65 9.96
C TYR A 153 -10.59 -23.08 10.31
N MET A 154 -11.18 -23.46 11.45
CA MET A 154 -12.47 -22.93 11.90
C MET A 154 -12.40 -21.43 12.19
N ALA A 155 -11.35 -20.98 12.87
CA ALA A 155 -11.15 -19.55 13.14
C ALA A 155 -10.91 -18.75 11.85
N PHE A 156 -10.11 -19.28 10.92
CA PHE A 156 -9.88 -18.60 9.65
C PHE A 156 -11.13 -18.58 8.77
N GLY A 157 -11.83 -19.71 8.68
CA GLY A 157 -13.06 -19.83 7.91
C GLY A 157 -14.17 -18.91 8.42
N SER A 158 -14.29 -18.73 9.75
CA SER A 158 -15.30 -17.85 10.33
C SER A 158 -15.03 -16.38 10.02
N LEU A 159 -13.78 -15.94 10.17
CA LEU A 159 -13.36 -14.58 9.81
C LEU A 159 -13.55 -14.30 8.31
N LEU A 160 -13.22 -15.28 7.45
CA LEU A 160 -13.46 -15.17 6.01
C LEU A 160 -14.95 -15.07 5.68
N LYS A 161 -15.82 -15.79 6.40
CA LYS A 161 -17.28 -15.69 6.26
C LYS A 161 -17.81 -14.31 6.67
N GLU A 162 -17.18 -13.66 7.64
CA GLU A 162 -17.46 -12.28 8.05
C GLU A 162 -16.88 -11.21 7.10
N GLY A 163 -16.17 -11.63 6.04
CA GLY A 163 -15.53 -10.74 5.07
C GLY A 163 -14.18 -10.17 5.53
N ILE A 164 -13.61 -10.70 6.61
CA ILE A 164 -12.30 -10.32 7.11
C ILE A 164 -11.24 -11.11 6.35
N HIS A 165 -10.38 -10.40 5.63
CA HIS A 165 -9.28 -11.02 4.88
C HIS A 165 -8.18 -11.52 5.81
N ILE A 166 -7.66 -12.71 5.51
CA ILE A 166 -6.58 -13.34 6.26
C ILE A 166 -5.37 -13.50 5.36
N ARG A 167 -4.21 -13.13 5.89
CA ARG A 167 -2.91 -13.36 5.24
C ARG A 167 -2.08 -14.30 6.11
N LEU A 168 -1.81 -15.49 5.57
CA LEU A 168 -0.84 -16.43 6.14
C LEU A 168 0.48 -16.28 5.35
N SER A 169 1.60 -16.07 6.05
CA SER A 169 2.89 -15.80 5.41
C SER A 169 4.03 -16.38 6.24
N GLY A 170 4.95 -17.10 5.59
CA GLY A 170 6.10 -17.72 6.22
C GLY A 170 6.69 -18.82 5.34
N GLN A 171 7.73 -19.48 5.82
CA GLN A 171 8.30 -20.65 5.14
C GLN A 171 7.38 -21.86 5.36
N ASP A 172 7.08 -22.58 4.28
CA ASP A 172 6.29 -23.83 4.28
C ASP A 172 4.87 -23.72 4.89
N VAL A 173 4.32 -22.51 5.05
CA VAL A 173 3.04 -22.28 5.73
C VAL A 173 1.82 -22.86 5.00
N GLU A 174 1.93 -23.11 3.69
CA GLU A 174 0.85 -23.76 2.92
C GLU A 174 0.65 -25.23 3.30
N ARG A 175 1.75 -25.91 3.68
CA ARG A 175 1.73 -27.30 4.14
C ARG A 175 1.64 -27.38 5.66
N GLY A 176 2.35 -26.49 6.34
CA GLY A 176 2.75 -26.63 7.73
C GLY A 176 4.13 -27.27 7.85
N THR A 177 4.94 -26.76 8.77
CA THR A 177 6.20 -27.43 9.17
C THR A 177 5.93 -28.82 9.75
N PHE A 178 4.78 -28.98 10.42
CA PHE A 178 4.32 -30.21 11.07
C PHE A 178 2.95 -30.61 10.53
#